data_AF-A0A8J6YQF2-F1
#
_entry.id   AF-A0A8J6YQF2-F1
#
_cell.length_a   1.000
_cell.length_b   1.000
_cell.length_c   1.000
_cell.angle_alpha   90.00
_cell.angle_beta   90.00
_cell.angle_gamma   90.00
#
_symmetry.space_group_name_H-M   'P 1'
#
loop_
_entity.id
_entity.type
_entity.pdbx_description
1 polymer ?
#
loop_
_entity_poly.entity_id
_entity_poly.type
_entity_poly.pdbx_seq_one_letter_code
_entity_poly.pdbx_strand_id
1 'polypeptide(L)'
;MASATTCGNGQIRTYDMVSINWIGWKYVDVAIPGDVPLPISLDYIYMVETNKSLHYKGTVYFDDIRFVYSDEEDLQGPTFSNFLPSKGTVYAKDVPISLDISDDKSGVDPQSIRMTLDGQDVVYQFEEKEGVVSVTYFAQNLAEGKHLLLVEARDKAGNYANPPFSREFTVNLQKDTLPPDISNLLPLDGSSIPTSTPRISVKITDQQSGVDAKDIEFYLDGERQTPYYDEATGIAYLIPSPLADGSHTVRVMARDRAGNQVDYLVLARDLAQDLGATLAWDEITRSITFTKENTTLVMTIDSFEAVVNGEKVTLSMPARIINNSSYVPVGFIKSVFPFSEELNAKYPDGLQSTFTVKAIGQPKDPEHFQISLTSDTHATGYAPYFFRMVQEDESQLVIQNGDVVDNDLPEQWATAAEQLKLINKPILFSPGNHEAFKGSLTNYMNTYGLPPYTFEYGNTLLISLNTALGQSITASDPSQFDYLKKVLERN
;
A
#
# COMPACT_ATOMS: atom_id res chain seq x y z
N MET A 1 -6.13 -26.11 40.07
CA MET A 1 -6.77 -25.00 40.80
C MET A 1 -5.71 -24.29 41.62
N ALA A 2 -5.74 -22.97 41.67
CA ALA A 2 -4.88 -22.17 42.54
C ALA A 2 -5.74 -21.47 43.60
N SER A 3 -5.25 -21.41 44.84
CA SER A 3 -5.89 -20.71 45.97
C SER A 3 -4.84 -19.85 46.68
N ALA A 4 -5.24 -18.67 47.17
CA ALA A 4 -4.38 -17.75 47.90
C ALA A 4 -4.79 -17.68 49.37
N THR A 5 -3.82 -17.74 50.28
CA THR A 5 -4.07 -17.60 51.71
C THR A 5 -3.56 -16.24 52.20
N THR A 6 -4.45 -15.45 52.82
CA THR A 6 -4.15 -14.10 53.31
C THR A 6 -4.26 -14.00 54.83
N CYS A 7 -3.45 -13.14 55.45
CA CYS A 7 -3.50 -12.86 56.88
C CYS A 7 -3.81 -11.37 57.15
N GLY A 8 -4.77 -11.11 58.04
CA GLY A 8 -5.07 -9.76 58.57
C GLY A 8 -5.21 -9.82 60.09
N ASN A 9 -4.34 -9.13 60.84
CA ASN A 9 -4.28 -9.18 62.32
C ASN A 9 -4.26 -10.60 62.92
N GLY A 10 -3.60 -11.55 62.24
CA GLY A 10 -3.50 -12.94 62.69
C GLY A 10 -4.67 -13.85 62.30
N GLN A 11 -5.68 -13.34 61.57
CA GLN A 11 -6.74 -14.17 60.98
C GLN A 11 -6.33 -14.65 59.58
N ILE A 12 -6.23 -15.96 59.40
CA ILE A 12 -5.88 -16.61 58.14
C ILE A 12 -7.17 -16.96 57.38
N ARG A 13 -7.28 -16.55 56.11
CA ARG A 13 -8.38 -16.93 55.21
C ARG A 13 -7.82 -17.40 53.87
N THR A 14 -8.47 -18.39 53.24
CA THR A 14 -8.08 -18.94 51.93
C THR A 14 -9.16 -18.63 50.90
N TYR A 15 -8.75 -18.17 49.72
CA TYR A 15 -9.63 -17.84 48.61
C TYR A 15 -9.24 -18.64 47.38
N ASP A 16 -10.21 -19.27 46.72
CA ASP A 16 -10.00 -19.96 45.46
C ASP A 16 -9.87 -18.95 44.32
N MET A 17 -8.77 -19.01 43.58
CA MET A 17 -8.47 -18.07 42.50
C MET A 17 -9.11 -18.52 41.18
N VAL A 18 -8.56 -19.58 40.57
CA VAL A 18 -8.95 -19.99 39.22
C VAL A 18 -8.50 -21.42 38.91
N SER A 19 -9.15 -22.03 37.90
CA SER A 19 -8.61 -23.21 37.22
C SER A 19 -7.71 -22.79 36.07
N ILE A 20 -6.40 -23.07 36.19
CA ILE A 20 -5.41 -22.74 35.17
C ILE A 20 -5.44 -23.79 34.06
N ASN A 21 -6.04 -23.44 32.92
CA ASN A 21 -6.23 -24.31 31.74
C ASN A 21 -5.83 -23.63 30.41
N TRP A 22 -5.01 -22.58 30.46
CA TRP A 22 -4.52 -21.83 29.30
C TRP A 22 -2.98 -21.84 29.23
N ILE A 23 -2.43 -21.43 28.09
CA ILE A 23 -1.00 -21.17 27.88
C ILE A 23 -0.83 -19.67 27.59
N GLY A 24 0.10 -19.01 28.28
CA GLY A 24 0.36 -17.57 28.17
C GLY A 24 0.00 -16.77 29.43
N TRP A 25 0.24 -15.45 29.40
CA TRP A 25 -0.06 -14.54 30.50
C TRP A 25 -1.56 -14.21 30.57
N LYS A 26 -2.10 -14.12 31.79
CA LYS A 26 -3.48 -13.71 32.03
C LYS A 26 -3.60 -13.10 33.43
N TYR A 27 -4.21 -11.93 33.53
CA TYR A 27 -4.59 -11.34 34.82
C TYR A 27 -5.70 -12.17 35.48
N VAL A 28 -5.57 -12.39 36.78
CA VAL A 28 -6.52 -13.16 37.60
C VAL A 28 -6.83 -12.35 38.85
N ASP A 29 -8.08 -11.86 38.92
CA ASP A 29 -8.56 -11.11 40.07
C ASP A 29 -9.37 -12.00 41.02
N VAL A 30 -9.17 -11.80 42.32
CA VAL A 30 -9.88 -12.54 43.37
C VAL A 30 -10.44 -11.55 44.36
N ALA A 31 -11.76 -11.52 44.49
CA ALA A 31 -12.43 -10.60 45.42
C ALA A 31 -12.11 -11.00 46.88
N ILE A 32 -11.54 -10.05 47.63
CA ILE A 32 -11.34 -10.18 49.08
C ILE A 32 -12.50 -9.47 49.78
N PRO A 33 -13.27 -10.17 50.64
CA PRO A 33 -14.33 -9.55 51.42
C PRO A 33 -13.86 -8.35 52.26
N GLY A 34 -14.64 -7.27 52.30
CA GLY A 34 -14.28 -6.04 53.03
C GLY A 34 -14.26 -6.15 54.56
N ASP A 35 -14.60 -7.31 55.13
CA ASP A 35 -14.52 -7.59 56.57
C ASP A 35 -13.14 -8.11 57.01
N VAL A 36 -12.18 -8.28 56.09
CA VAL A 36 -10.80 -8.67 56.41
C VAL A 36 -10.03 -7.48 57.00
N PRO A 37 -9.47 -7.60 58.22
CA PRO A 37 -8.73 -6.51 58.85
C PRO A 37 -7.46 -6.12 58.08
N LEU A 38 -7.25 -4.82 57.89
CA LEU A 38 -6.02 -4.26 57.31
C LEU A 38 -4.90 -4.13 58.36
N PRO A 39 -3.61 -4.21 57.98
CA PRO A 39 -3.11 -4.49 56.63
C PRO A 39 -3.22 -5.98 56.26
N ILE A 40 -3.50 -6.27 54.99
CA ILE A 40 -3.55 -7.64 54.47
C ILE A 40 -2.15 -8.03 53.99
N SER A 41 -1.71 -9.24 54.32
CA SER A 41 -0.53 -9.87 53.73
C SER A 41 -0.89 -11.17 53.00
N LEU A 42 -0.16 -11.48 51.93
CA LEU A 42 -0.21 -12.78 51.26
C LEU A 42 0.77 -13.72 51.97
N ASP A 43 0.30 -14.88 52.40
CA ASP A 43 1.13 -15.89 53.05
C ASP A 43 1.74 -16.83 52.00
N TYR A 44 0.88 -17.53 51.26
CA TYR A 44 1.29 -18.37 50.14
C TYR A 44 0.18 -18.54 49.12
N ILE A 45 0.59 -18.88 47.89
CA ILE A 45 -0.30 -19.42 46.86
C ILE A 45 -0.10 -20.93 46.83
N TYR A 46 -1.19 -21.66 46.94
CA TYR A 46 -1.21 -23.12 46.85
C TYR A 46 -1.88 -23.56 45.56
N MET A 47 -1.31 -24.58 44.92
CA MET A 47 -1.84 -25.14 43.68
C MET A 47 -2.12 -26.63 43.83
N VAL A 48 -3.24 -27.06 43.25
CA VAL A 48 -3.64 -28.46 43.14
C VAL A 48 -3.74 -28.86 41.68
N GLU A 49 -3.01 -29.90 41.29
CA GLU A 49 -3.24 -30.62 40.04
C GLU A 49 -4.55 -31.41 40.15
N THR A 50 -5.58 -30.96 39.43
CA THR A 50 -6.90 -31.62 39.40
C THR A 50 -6.97 -32.76 38.40
N ASN A 51 -6.02 -32.84 37.46
CA ASN A 51 -5.91 -33.94 36.49
C ASN A 51 -4.64 -34.76 36.71
N LYS A 52 -4.79 -35.91 37.39
CA LYS A 52 -3.69 -36.82 37.74
C LYS A 52 -2.96 -37.44 36.54
N SER A 53 -3.51 -37.35 35.32
CA SER A 53 -2.85 -37.86 34.12
C SER A 53 -1.71 -36.95 33.63
N LEU A 54 -1.61 -35.72 34.14
CA LEU A 54 -0.61 -34.73 33.71
C LEU A 54 0.72 -34.86 34.49
N HIS A 55 0.71 -35.49 35.67
CA HIS A 55 1.89 -35.83 36.45
C HIS A 55 2.79 -34.62 36.76
N TYR A 56 2.20 -33.47 37.11
CA TYR A 56 2.91 -32.23 37.44
C TYR A 56 3.86 -31.73 36.33
N LYS A 57 3.53 -32.00 35.07
CA LYS A 57 4.29 -31.47 33.93
C LYS A 57 3.87 -30.04 33.60
N GLY A 58 4.83 -29.12 33.61
CA GLY A 58 4.64 -27.72 33.24
C GLY A 58 5.34 -26.77 34.20
N THR A 59 5.22 -25.46 33.94
CA THR A 59 5.70 -24.42 34.84
C THR A 59 4.67 -23.31 34.90
N VAL A 60 4.37 -22.85 36.10
CA VAL A 60 3.49 -21.70 36.35
C VAL A 60 4.36 -20.59 36.92
N TYR A 61 4.36 -19.44 36.25
CA TYR A 61 4.99 -18.23 36.74
C TYR A 61 3.91 -17.31 37.32
N PHE A 62 4.23 -16.68 38.44
CA PHE A 62 3.44 -15.58 38.98
C PHE A 62 4.27 -14.32 38.87
N ASP A 63 3.63 -13.24 38.46
CA ASP A 63 4.23 -11.92 38.39
C ASP A 63 3.20 -10.88 38.85
N ASP A 64 3.69 -9.72 39.29
CA ASP A 64 2.88 -8.55 39.69
C ASP A 64 1.73 -8.84 40.69
N ILE A 65 2.00 -9.63 41.74
CA ILE A 65 1.01 -9.95 42.77
C ILE A 65 0.80 -8.73 43.70
N ARG A 66 -0.43 -8.21 43.77
CA ARG A 66 -0.81 -7.10 44.65
C ARG A 66 -2.19 -7.26 45.30
N PHE A 67 -2.43 -6.46 46.34
CA PHE A 67 -3.77 -6.22 46.89
C PHE A 67 -4.32 -4.94 46.27
N VAL A 68 -5.46 -5.04 45.58
CA VAL A 68 -6.18 -3.89 45.02
C VAL A 68 -7.22 -3.43 46.04
N TYR A 69 -7.09 -2.19 46.52
CA TYR A 69 -7.95 -1.63 47.57
C TYR A 69 -9.13 -0.82 47.00
N SER A 70 -9.10 -0.49 45.71
CA SER A 70 -10.18 0.23 45.01
C SER A 70 -10.18 -0.08 43.52
N ASP A 71 -11.37 -0.19 42.92
CA ASP A 71 -11.55 -0.41 41.47
C ASP A 71 -11.07 0.79 40.60
N GLU A 72 -10.75 1.92 41.22
CA GLU A 72 -10.21 3.11 40.56
C GLU A 72 -8.68 3.11 40.43
N GLU A 73 -7.96 2.08 40.90
CA GLU A 73 -6.50 2.00 40.74
C GLU A 73 -6.12 1.71 39.28
N ASP A 74 -5.07 2.38 38.77
CA ASP A 74 -4.52 2.07 37.46
C ASP A 74 -3.57 0.88 37.56
N LEU A 75 -3.83 -0.13 36.75
CA LEU A 75 -3.16 -1.42 36.80
C LEU A 75 -2.40 -1.74 35.50
N GLN A 76 -2.61 -0.96 34.45
CA GLN A 76 -2.00 -1.18 33.14
C GLN A 76 -0.87 -0.17 32.95
N GLY A 77 0.22 -0.62 32.35
CA GLY A 77 1.29 0.29 31.96
C GLY A 77 1.03 0.95 30.61
N PRO A 78 1.88 1.92 30.23
CA PRO A 78 1.71 2.65 28.99
C PRO A 78 1.93 1.77 27.76
N THR A 79 1.34 2.19 26.65
CA THR A 79 1.42 1.57 25.32
C THR A 79 2.20 2.47 24.34
N PHE A 80 2.63 1.89 23.21
CA PHE A 80 3.49 2.55 22.24
C PHE A 80 2.87 2.58 20.85
N SER A 81 3.06 3.68 20.11
CA SER A 81 2.58 3.85 18.73
C SER A 81 3.49 4.77 17.91
N ASN A 82 3.19 4.91 16.61
CA ASN A 82 3.83 5.89 15.71
C ASN A 82 5.38 5.84 15.67
N PHE A 83 5.96 4.64 15.76
CA PHE A 83 7.40 4.46 15.68
C PHE A 83 7.96 4.89 14.31
N LEU A 84 8.99 5.74 14.34
CA LEU A 84 9.89 6.00 13.22
C LEU A 84 11.32 5.56 13.58
N PRO A 85 12.08 4.97 12.64
CA PRO A 85 11.73 4.72 11.23
C PRO A 85 10.63 3.67 11.05
N SER A 86 9.65 3.97 10.18
CA SER A 86 8.51 3.07 9.91
C SER A 86 8.91 1.83 9.10
N LYS A 87 9.99 1.93 8.32
CA LYS A 87 10.58 0.83 7.55
C LYS A 87 11.63 0.09 8.39
N GLY A 88 11.76 -1.22 8.15
CA GLY A 88 12.78 -2.06 8.79
C GLY A 88 14.21 -1.75 8.33
N THR A 89 14.38 -1.05 7.20
CA THR A 89 15.68 -0.64 6.68
C THR A 89 15.67 0.87 6.44
N VAL A 90 16.78 1.52 6.79
CA VAL A 90 17.05 2.94 6.53
C VAL A 90 18.33 3.06 5.71
N TYR A 91 18.37 4.02 4.80
CA TYR A 91 19.49 4.20 3.85
C TYR A 91 20.35 5.43 4.17
N ALA A 92 20.43 5.76 5.46
CA ALA A 92 21.17 6.89 5.98
C ALA A 92 21.81 6.51 7.31
N LYS A 93 23.00 7.06 7.56
CA LYS A 93 23.73 6.90 8.83
C LYS A 93 23.17 7.77 9.95
N ASP A 94 22.48 8.86 9.60
CA ASP A 94 21.86 9.77 10.54
C ASP A 94 20.34 9.54 10.46
N VAL A 95 19.75 9.02 11.54
CA VAL A 95 18.40 8.45 11.54
C VAL A 95 17.54 9.18 12.58
N PRO A 96 16.47 9.88 12.15
CA PRO A 96 15.47 10.38 13.09
C PRO A 96 14.65 9.21 13.62
N ILE A 97 14.60 9.10 14.94
CA ILE A 97 13.83 8.12 15.69
C ILE A 97 12.73 8.86 16.45
N SER A 98 11.49 8.39 16.36
CA SER A 98 10.38 8.89 17.16
C SER A 98 9.48 7.77 17.63
N LEU A 99 8.77 7.98 18.74
CA LEU A 99 7.82 7.03 19.31
C LEU A 99 6.80 7.78 20.16
N ASP A 100 5.53 7.43 20.03
CA ASP A 100 4.47 7.95 20.89
C ASP A 100 4.19 6.96 22.01
N ILE A 101 4.05 7.48 23.22
CA ILE A 101 3.74 6.72 24.44
C ILE A 101 2.43 7.26 25.02
N SER A 102 1.47 6.39 25.29
CA SER A 102 0.17 6.78 25.84
C SER A 102 -0.28 5.82 26.93
N ASP A 103 -1.02 6.36 27.90
CA ASP A 103 -1.67 5.59 28.95
C ASP A 103 -3.11 6.10 29.13
N ASP A 104 -4.04 5.18 29.35
CA ASP A 104 -5.48 5.46 29.29
C ASP A 104 -6.05 5.98 30.62
N LYS A 105 -5.29 5.99 31.72
CA LYS A 105 -5.83 6.29 33.05
C LYS A 105 -4.94 7.19 33.90
N SER A 106 -3.74 6.77 34.29
CA SER A 106 -2.85 7.58 35.12
C SER A 106 -1.93 8.50 34.31
N GLY A 107 -1.79 8.25 33.01
CA GLY A 107 -0.93 8.99 32.09
C GLY A 107 0.54 8.57 32.22
N VAL A 108 1.33 8.85 31.19
CA VAL A 108 2.75 8.47 31.16
C VAL A 108 3.57 9.31 32.15
N ASP A 109 4.52 8.71 32.87
CA ASP A 109 5.56 9.45 33.61
C ASP A 109 6.77 9.69 32.70
N PRO A 110 7.01 10.92 32.20
CA PRO A 110 8.10 11.18 31.26
C PRO A 110 9.50 10.99 31.88
N GLN A 111 9.62 11.09 33.22
CA GLN A 111 10.89 10.91 33.92
C GLN A 111 11.26 9.42 34.08
N SER A 112 10.29 8.53 33.91
CA SER A 112 10.50 7.08 33.96
C SER A 112 11.06 6.51 32.66
N ILE A 113 10.95 7.26 31.55
CA ILE A 113 11.32 6.78 30.22
C ILE A 113 12.82 6.54 30.16
N ARG A 114 13.21 5.37 29.65
CA ARG A 114 14.60 5.01 29.35
C ARG A 114 14.65 4.52 27.92
N MET A 115 15.57 5.08 27.14
CA MET A 115 15.78 4.69 25.76
C MET A 115 17.22 4.23 25.59
N THR A 116 17.40 3.05 25.01
CA THR A 116 18.73 2.55 24.63
C THR A 116 18.75 2.20 23.15
N LEU A 117 19.89 2.48 22.51
CA LEU A 117 20.21 2.04 21.16
C LEU A 117 21.44 1.15 21.23
N ASP A 118 21.32 -0.10 20.77
CA ASP A 118 22.37 -1.12 20.85
C ASP A 118 22.91 -1.35 22.27
N GLY A 119 22.01 -1.22 23.26
CA GLY A 119 22.33 -1.35 24.68
C GLY A 119 23.02 -0.14 25.31
N GLN A 120 23.17 0.98 24.58
CA GLN A 120 23.69 2.24 25.12
C GLN A 120 22.56 3.23 25.39
N ASP A 121 22.56 3.85 26.57
CA ASP A 121 21.62 4.92 26.90
C ASP A 121 21.76 6.11 25.93
N VAL A 122 20.63 6.60 25.43
CA VAL A 122 20.60 7.78 24.54
C VAL A 122 19.86 8.95 25.18
N VAL A 123 20.28 10.16 24.80
CA VAL A 123 19.59 11.39 25.21
C VAL A 123 18.56 11.76 24.16
N TYR A 124 17.29 11.69 24.53
CA TYR A 124 16.14 12.02 23.70
C TYR A 124 15.48 13.32 24.16
N GLN A 125 14.62 13.87 23.31
CA GLN A 125 13.69 14.95 23.65
C GLN A 125 12.27 14.37 23.73
N PHE A 126 11.38 15.01 24.47
CA PHE A 126 9.97 14.63 24.47
C PHE A 126 9.06 15.85 24.52
N GLU A 127 7.85 15.69 24.00
CA GLU A 127 6.74 16.63 24.10
C GLU A 127 5.51 15.89 24.61
N GLU A 128 4.74 16.51 25.51
CA GLU A 128 3.48 15.96 26.02
C GLU A 128 2.31 16.78 25.46
N LYS A 129 1.41 16.13 24.73
CA LYS A 129 0.22 16.76 24.15
C LYS A 129 -0.96 15.80 24.22
N GLU A 130 -2.08 16.29 24.76
CA GLU A 130 -3.35 15.55 24.81
C GLU A 130 -3.23 14.13 25.42
N GLY A 131 -2.35 13.96 26.41
CA GLY A 131 -2.12 12.68 27.10
C GLY A 131 -1.14 11.73 26.40
N VAL A 132 -0.54 12.15 25.28
CA VAL A 132 0.50 11.42 24.56
C VAL A 132 1.86 12.07 24.83
N VAL A 133 2.86 11.25 25.15
CA VAL A 133 4.27 11.66 25.24
C VAL A 133 5.00 11.19 23.99
N SER A 134 5.33 12.14 23.10
CA SER A 134 6.10 11.88 21.88
C SER A 134 7.58 12.03 22.17
N VAL A 135 8.35 10.95 22.12
CA VAL A 135 9.81 10.98 22.26
C VAL A 135 10.48 11.08 20.89
N THR A 136 11.55 11.86 20.80
CA THR A 136 12.36 12.01 19.58
C THR A 136 13.85 11.93 19.88
N TYR A 137 14.58 11.22 19.03
CA TYR A 137 16.03 11.07 19.12
C TYR A 137 16.62 11.11 17.71
N PHE A 138 17.67 11.90 17.52
CA PHE A 138 18.39 11.95 16.24
C PHE A 138 19.68 11.16 16.35
N ALA A 139 19.63 9.88 15.98
CA ALA A 139 20.79 9.01 15.99
C ALA A 139 21.76 9.44 14.88
N GLN A 140 23.05 9.59 15.19
CA GLN A 140 24.05 10.06 14.24
C GLN A 140 25.15 9.02 14.02
N ASN A 141 25.64 8.94 12.79
CA ASN A 141 26.75 8.08 12.39
C ASN A 141 26.58 6.60 12.78
N LEU A 142 25.36 6.08 12.64
CA LEU A 142 25.11 4.65 12.80
C LEU A 142 25.90 3.85 11.76
N ALA A 143 26.43 2.71 12.20
CA ALA A 143 27.19 1.81 11.36
C ALA A 143 26.29 1.02 10.40
N GLU A 144 26.87 0.43 9.36
CA GLU A 144 26.16 -0.56 8.54
C GLU A 144 25.72 -1.74 9.43
N GLY A 145 24.46 -2.16 9.29
CA GLY A 145 23.94 -3.36 9.93
C GLY A 145 22.73 -3.13 10.81
N LYS A 146 22.44 -4.11 11.67
CA LYS A 146 21.27 -4.14 12.53
C LYS A 146 21.49 -3.30 13.79
N HIS A 147 20.48 -2.53 14.14
CA HIS A 147 20.40 -1.72 15.35
C HIS A 147 19.14 -2.08 16.14
N LEU A 148 19.26 -2.17 17.46
CA LEU A 148 18.15 -2.50 18.36
C LEU A 148 17.81 -1.29 19.23
N LEU A 149 16.59 -0.77 19.06
CA LEU A 149 16.01 0.23 19.97
C LEU A 149 15.19 -0.48 21.05
N LEU A 150 15.46 -0.14 22.31
CA LEU A 150 14.65 -0.53 23.46
C LEU A 150 14.14 0.73 24.17
N VAL A 151 12.85 0.81 24.43
CA VAL A 151 12.24 1.87 25.24
C VAL A 151 11.45 1.25 26.38
N GLU A 152 11.82 1.61 27.60
CA GLU A 152 11.09 1.30 28.81
C GLU A 152 10.38 2.57 29.28
N ALA A 153 9.15 2.43 29.77
CA ALA A 153 8.38 3.54 30.32
C ALA A 153 7.47 3.03 31.43
N ARG A 154 7.07 3.94 32.31
CA ARG A 154 6.03 3.73 33.31
C ARG A 154 4.98 4.82 33.20
N ASP A 155 3.80 4.50 33.70
CA ASP A 155 2.78 5.49 33.96
C ASP A 155 3.06 6.25 35.28
N LYS A 156 2.19 7.20 35.64
CA LYS A 156 2.28 7.97 36.89
C LYS A 156 1.87 7.16 38.12
N ALA A 157 1.21 6.01 37.94
CA ALA A 157 0.91 5.05 39.01
C ALA A 157 2.09 4.10 39.30
N GLY A 158 3.12 4.09 38.45
CA GLY A 158 4.31 3.26 38.56
C GLY A 158 4.23 1.91 37.83
N ASN A 159 3.16 1.63 37.08
CA ASN A 159 3.02 0.42 36.27
C ASN A 159 3.97 0.47 35.07
N TYR A 160 4.62 -0.66 34.76
CA TYR A 160 5.55 -0.77 33.64
C TYR A 160 4.83 -1.05 32.32
N ALA A 161 5.34 -0.47 31.24
CA ALA A 161 5.04 -0.97 29.91
C ALA A 161 5.48 -2.43 29.80
N ASN A 162 4.55 -3.33 29.49
CA ASN A 162 4.81 -4.77 29.41
C ASN A 162 4.12 -5.39 28.18
N PRO A 163 4.88 -5.80 27.14
CA PRO A 163 6.35 -5.74 27.05
C PRO A 163 6.87 -4.30 26.90
N PRO A 164 8.15 -4.04 27.20
CA PRO A 164 8.80 -2.80 26.77
C PRO A 164 8.83 -2.71 25.25
N PHE A 165 8.93 -1.50 24.72
CA PHE A 165 9.05 -1.33 23.28
C PHE A 165 10.41 -1.85 22.80
N SER A 166 10.40 -2.73 21.81
CA SER A 166 11.61 -3.29 21.23
C SER A 166 11.47 -3.38 19.71
N ARG A 167 12.39 -2.74 18.98
CA ARG A 167 12.36 -2.70 17.52
C ARG A 167 13.76 -2.76 16.95
N GLU A 168 13.99 -3.76 16.09
CA GLU A 168 15.19 -3.84 15.25
C GLU A 168 14.97 -3.07 13.94
N PHE A 169 15.95 -2.28 13.52
CA PHE A 169 16.04 -1.73 12.17
C PHE A 169 17.45 -1.91 11.60
N THR A 170 17.59 -1.88 10.29
CA THR A 170 18.88 -2.07 9.59
C THR A 170 19.29 -0.77 8.92
N VAL A 171 20.52 -0.33 9.15
CA VAL A 171 21.16 0.76 8.42
C VAL A 171 21.91 0.14 7.23
N ASN A 172 21.54 0.53 6.01
CA ASN A 172 22.19 0.11 4.76
C ASN A 172 22.79 1.33 4.04
N LEU A 173 24.11 1.38 4.02
CA LEU A 173 24.95 2.42 3.42
C LEU A 173 25.61 1.95 2.12
N GLN A 174 25.26 0.75 1.63
CA GLN A 174 25.73 0.28 0.33
C GLN A 174 25.26 1.23 -0.78
N LYS A 175 26.01 1.28 -1.87
CA LYS A 175 25.59 2.04 -3.04
C LYS A 175 24.31 1.42 -3.60
N ASP A 176 23.34 2.27 -3.92
CA ASP A 176 22.14 1.85 -4.63
C ASP A 176 22.47 1.41 -6.06
N THR A 177 22.05 0.20 -6.41
CA THR A 177 22.22 -0.40 -7.74
C THR A 177 20.90 -0.86 -8.34
N LEU A 178 19.78 -0.65 -7.64
CA LEU A 178 18.47 -1.07 -8.11
C LEU A 178 17.76 0.12 -8.76
N PRO A 179 17.04 -0.09 -9.87
CA PRO A 179 16.30 0.97 -10.52
C PRO A 179 15.02 1.31 -9.74
N PRO A 180 14.40 2.48 -10.02
CA PRO A 180 13.07 2.77 -9.50
C PRO A 180 12.05 1.76 -10.05
N ASP A 181 11.05 1.41 -9.25
CA ASP A 181 9.88 0.64 -9.66
C ASP A 181 8.88 1.57 -10.37
N ILE A 182 8.39 1.14 -11.54
CA ILE A 182 7.35 1.83 -12.30
C ILE A 182 6.13 0.93 -12.46
N SER A 183 4.96 1.46 -12.14
CA SER A 183 3.71 0.71 -12.19
C SER A 183 2.51 1.62 -12.43
N ASN A 184 1.35 1.02 -12.72
CA ASN A 184 0.07 1.72 -12.87
C ASN A 184 0.09 2.87 -13.89
N LEU A 185 0.71 2.66 -15.05
CA LEU A 185 0.61 3.60 -16.17
C LEU A 185 -0.82 3.62 -16.70
N LEU A 186 -1.43 4.80 -16.67
CA LEU A 186 -2.78 5.09 -17.12
C LEU A 186 -2.74 6.21 -18.17
N PRO A 187 -3.54 6.14 -19.25
CA PRO A 187 -4.50 5.09 -19.61
C PRO A 187 -3.90 3.68 -19.78
N LEU A 188 -4.71 2.64 -19.56
CA LEU A 188 -4.30 1.26 -19.79
C LEU A 188 -4.06 1.02 -21.28
N ASP A 189 -3.13 0.11 -21.60
CA ASP A 189 -2.84 -0.25 -22.98
C ASP A 189 -4.07 -0.85 -23.68
N GLY A 190 -4.35 -0.39 -24.89
CA GLY A 190 -5.52 -0.75 -25.68
C GLY A 190 -6.84 -0.09 -25.22
N SER A 191 -6.84 0.73 -24.17
CA SER A 191 -8.07 1.36 -23.67
C SER A 191 -8.61 2.45 -24.61
N SER A 192 -9.92 2.70 -24.52
CA SER A 192 -10.62 3.76 -25.25
C SER A 192 -11.11 4.81 -24.26
N ILE A 193 -10.73 6.08 -24.46
CA ILE A 193 -11.03 7.18 -23.55
C ILE A 193 -12.00 8.16 -24.21
N PRO A 194 -13.11 8.53 -23.54
CA PRO A 194 -14.18 9.35 -24.13
C PRO A 194 -13.93 10.87 -24.05
N THR A 195 -12.77 11.31 -23.55
CA THR A 195 -12.42 12.73 -23.41
C THR A 195 -11.13 13.05 -24.15
N SER A 196 -11.04 14.27 -24.68
CA SER A 196 -9.84 14.77 -25.36
C SER A 196 -8.73 15.20 -24.39
N THR A 197 -9.02 15.37 -23.11
CA THR A 197 -8.05 15.78 -22.07
C THR A 197 -7.89 14.70 -21.00
N PRO A 198 -7.41 13.50 -21.36
CA PRO A 198 -7.23 12.42 -20.40
C PRO A 198 -6.15 12.80 -19.38
N ARG A 199 -6.36 12.48 -18.10
CA ARG A 199 -5.28 12.49 -17.13
C ARG A 199 -4.38 11.28 -17.39
N ILE A 200 -3.11 11.53 -17.72
CA ILE A 200 -2.12 10.47 -17.85
C ILE A 200 -1.36 10.40 -16.53
N SER A 201 -1.22 9.22 -15.94
CA SER A 201 -0.55 9.07 -14.63
C SER A 201 0.21 7.76 -14.52
N VAL A 202 1.22 7.73 -13.67
CA VAL A 202 2.03 6.54 -13.38
C VAL A 202 2.59 6.63 -11.97
N LYS A 203 2.81 5.48 -11.33
CA LYS A 203 3.48 5.39 -10.03
C LYS A 203 4.95 5.03 -10.24
N ILE A 204 5.84 5.84 -9.66
CA ILE A 204 7.30 5.71 -9.71
C ILE A 204 7.82 5.84 -8.29
N THR A 205 8.41 4.76 -7.77
CA THR A 205 8.96 4.73 -6.41
C THR A 205 10.35 4.12 -6.40
N ASP A 206 11.20 4.62 -5.54
CA ASP A 206 12.48 3.99 -5.23
C ASP A 206 12.63 3.83 -3.72
N GLN A 207 13.24 2.73 -3.28
CA GLN A 207 13.34 2.41 -1.85
C GLN A 207 14.54 3.06 -1.17
N GLN A 208 15.63 3.33 -1.90
CA GLN A 208 16.94 3.63 -1.35
C GLN A 208 17.41 5.05 -1.66
N SER A 209 17.78 5.35 -2.91
CA SER A 209 18.26 6.68 -3.31
C SER A 209 17.12 7.67 -3.59
N GLY A 210 15.90 7.17 -3.76
CA GLY A 210 14.74 7.96 -4.17
C GLY A 210 14.76 8.28 -5.66
N VAL A 211 13.60 8.65 -6.21
CA VAL A 211 13.47 9.01 -7.63
C VAL A 211 14.11 10.38 -7.89
N ASP A 212 14.85 10.53 -8.99
CA ASP A 212 15.27 11.86 -9.45
C ASP A 212 14.15 12.48 -10.30
N ALA A 213 13.42 13.42 -9.70
CA ALA A 213 12.31 14.10 -10.35
C ALA A 213 12.68 14.80 -11.67
N LYS A 214 13.96 15.16 -11.88
CA LYS A 214 14.44 15.80 -13.11
C LYS A 214 14.61 14.82 -14.26
N ASP A 215 14.81 13.55 -13.94
CA ASP A 215 15.01 12.45 -14.88
C ASP A 215 13.75 11.60 -15.06
N ILE A 216 12.58 12.12 -14.64
CA ILE A 216 11.28 11.57 -15.06
C ILE A 216 10.95 12.14 -16.45
N GLU A 217 10.92 11.26 -17.44
CA GLU A 217 10.63 11.63 -18.83
C GLU A 217 9.31 11.03 -19.27
N PHE A 218 8.38 11.88 -19.70
CA PHE A 218 7.18 11.46 -20.41
C PHE A 218 7.32 11.83 -21.88
N TYR A 219 6.89 10.94 -22.76
CA TYR A 219 6.71 11.19 -24.17
C TYR A 219 5.27 10.90 -24.53
N LEU A 220 4.56 11.89 -25.07
CA LEU A 220 3.21 11.74 -25.62
C LEU A 220 3.30 11.90 -27.13
N ASP A 221 2.95 10.85 -27.87
CA ASP A 221 3.09 10.77 -29.33
C ASP A 221 4.50 11.08 -29.84
N GLY A 222 5.50 10.70 -29.04
CA GLY A 222 6.92 10.95 -29.31
C GLY A 222 7.42 12.34 -28.87
N GLU A 223 6.54 13.24 -28.47
CA GLU A 223 6.93 14.56 -27.97
C GLU A 223 7.16 14.54 -26.45
N ARG A 224 8.30 15.08 -26.01
CA ARG A 224 8.64 15.14 -24.59
C ARG A 224 7.71 16.09 -23.83
N GLN A 225 7.16 15.61 -22.71
CA GLN A 225 6.28 16.34 -21.81
C GLN A 225 6.92 16.50 -20.43
N THR A 226 6.51 17.52 -19.68
CA THR A 226 6.94 17.74 -18.29
C THR A 226 5.84 17.30 -17.32
N PRO A 227 6.06 16.24 -16.51
CA PRO A 227 5.07 15.79 -15.54
C PRO A 227 5.07 16.64 -14.27
N TYR A 228 3.92 16.63 -13.59
CA TYR A 228 3.87 16.90 -12.15
C TYR A 228 4.30 15.63 -11.41
N TYR A 229 5.09 15.76 -10.34
CA TYR A 229 5.53 14.62 -9.54
C TYR A 229 5.41 14.93 -8.06
N ASP A 230 4.76 14.02 -7.33
CA ASP A 230 4.69 14.04 -5.87
C ASP A 230 5.55 12.91 -5.29
N GLU A 231 6.68 13.28 -4.71
CA GLU A 231 7.65 12.34 -4.12
C GLU A 231 7.06 11.55 -2.94
N ALA A 232 6.12 12.15 -2.19
CA ALA A 232 5.54 11.48 -1.02
C ALA A 232 4.66 10.28 -1.42
N THR A 233 3.99 10.38 -2.57
CA THR A 233 3.07 9.37 -3.07
C THR A 233 3.68 8.52 -4.18
N GLY A 234 4.75 9.03 -4.79
CA GLY A 234 5.41 8.46 -5.97
C GLY A 234 4.60 8.64 -7.25
N ILE A 235 3.57 9.48 -7.27
CA ILE A 235 2.69 9.62 -8.45
C ILE A 235 3.22 10.75 -9.35
N ALA A 236 3.47 10.42 -10.61
CA ALA A 236 3.71 11.37 -11.68
C ALA A 236 2.49 11.45 -12.60
N TYR A 237 2.10 12.64 -13.04
CA TYR A 237 0.96 12.79 -13.95
C TYR A 237 1.09 13.97 -14.92
N LEU A 238 0.36 13.89 -16.03
CA LEU A 238 0.18 14.95 -17.02
C LEU A 238 -1.27 15.40 -17.10
N ILE A 239 -1.42 16.67 -17.46
CA ILE A 239 -2.65 17.25 -17.96
C ILE A 239 -2.34 17.75 -19.38
N PRO A 240 -2.53 16.91 -20.42
CA PRO A 240 -2.20 17.30 -21.78
C PRO A 240 -3.15 18.38 -22.28
N SER A 241 -2.73 19.11 -23.32
CA SER A 241 -3.67 19.85 -24.18
C SER A 241 -4.67 18.89 -24.83
N PRO A 242 -5.83 19.37 -25.32
CA PRO A 242 -6.79 18.51 -26.00
C PRO A 242 -6.16 17.70 -27.13
N LEU A 243 -6.28 16.38 -27.01
CA LEU A 243 -5.87 15.39 -27.99
C LEU A 243 -6.96 15.22 -29.05
N ALA A 244 -6.56 14.96 -30.28
CA ALA A 244 -7.48 14.63 -31.36
C ALA A 244 -8.08 13.23 -31.17
N ASP A 245 -9.16 12.93 -31.89
CA ASP A 245 -9.63 11.54 -31.97
C ASP A 245 -8.60 10.67 -32.69
N GLY A 246 -8.32 9.49 -32.15
CA GLY A 246 -7.36 8.56 -32.73
C GLY A 246 -6.49 7.86 -31.69
N SER A 247 -5.49 7.14 -32.19
CA SER A 247 -4.52 6.42 -31.36
C SER A 247 -3.45 7.37 -30.85
N HIS A 248 -3.16 7.28 -29.56
CA HIS A 248 -2.12 8.03 -28.87
C HIS A 248 -1.22 7.07 -28.08
N THR A 249 0.05 7.41 -27.94
CA THR A 249 1.02 6.61 -27.20
C THR A 249 1.69 7.46 -26.13
N VAL A 250 1.67 6.97 -24.89
CA VAL A 250 2.46 7.52 -23.78
C VAL A 250 3.59 6.56 -23.44
N ARG A 251 4.81 7.10 -23.30
CA ARG A 251 5.99 6.36 -22.85
C ARG A 251 6.65 7.09 -21.69
N VAL A 252 7.01 6.34 -20.64
CA VAL A 252 7.58 6.89 -19.41
C VAL A 252 8.89 6.21 -19.08
N MET A 253 9.90 7.03 -18.78
CA MET A 253 11.20 6.61 -18.25
C MET A 253 11.47 7.37 -16.95
N ALA A 254 12.22 6.74 -16.05
CA ALA A 254 12.66 7.35 -14.82
C ALA A 254 14.05 6.84 -14.43
N ARG A 255 14.78 7.68 -13.70
CA ARG A 255 16.03 7.33 -13.03
C ARG A 255 15.92 7.66 -11.54
N ASP A 256 16.59 6.88 -10.72
CA ASP A 256 16.79 7.24 -9.32
C ASP A 256 17.95 8.25 -9.16
N ARG A 257 18.19 8.70 -7.92
CA ARG A 257 19.30 9.62 -7.63
C ARG A 257 20.68 8.98 -7.65
N ALA A 258 20.76 7.65 -7.69
CA ALA A 258 22.01 6.89 -7.85
C ALA A 258 22.40 6.66 -9.32
N GLY A 259 21.49 6.97 -10.25
CA GLY A 259 21.68 6.88 -11.68
C GLY A 259 21.11 5.60 -12.31
N ASN A 260 20.36 4.77 -11.58
CA ASN A 260 19.78 3.53 -12.09
C ASN A 260 18.50 3.82 -12.86
N GLN A 261 18.41 3.35 -14.11
CA GLN A 261 17.27 3.57 -14.99
C GLN A 261 16.26 2.43 -14.89
N VAL A 262 14.98 2.79 -14.91
CA VAL A 262 13.88 1.83 -14.93
C VAL A 262 13.99 0.81 -16.06
N ASP A 263 13.69 -0.44 -15.73
CA ASP A 263 13.48 -1.54 -16.68
C ASP A 263 12.00 -1.98 -16.61
N TYR A 264 11.51 -2.67 -17.63
CA TYR A 264 10.12 -3.10 -17.70
C TYR A 264 9.99 -4.51 -18.27
N LEU A 265 8.90 -5.16 -17.87
CA LEU A 265 8.66 -6.57 -18.13
C LEU A 265 7.94 -6.76 -19.46
N VAL A 266 8.49 -7.60 -20.33
CA VAL A 266 7.85 -8.02 -21.57
C VAL A 266 7.68 -9.53 -21.60
N LEU A 267 6.73 -10.00 -22.39
CA LEU A 267 6.43 -11.42 -22.46
C LEU A 267 7.59 -12.19 -23.09
N ALA A 268 8.18 -13.12 -22.33
CA ALA A 268 9.43 -13.79 -22.71
C ALA A 268 9.31 -14.56 -24.03
N ARG A 269 8.16 -15.19 -24.27
CA ARG A 269 7.90 -15.99 -25.48
C ARG A 269 7.90 -15.11 -26.74
N ASP A 270 7.25 -13.96 -26.68
CA ASP A 270 7.10 -13.06 -27.82
C ASP A 270 8.47 -12.45 -28.14
N LEU A 271 9.19 -12.02 -27.10
CA LEU A 271 10.54 -11.49 -27.24
C LEU A 271 11.53 -12.52 -27.81
N ALA A 272 11.47 -13.78 -27.35
CA ALA A 272 12.33 -14.84 -27.88
C ALA A 272 12.06 -15.10 -29.37
N GLN A 273 10.78 -15.17 -29.74
CA GLN A 273 10.37 -15.34 -31.14
C GLN A 273 10.89 -14.19 -32.01
N ASP A 274 10.68 -12.95 -31.58
CA ASP A 274 11.13 -11.75 -32.29
C ASP A 274 12.65 -11.65 -32.40
N LEU A 275 13.38 -12.07 -31.37
CA LEU A 275 14.84 -12.16 -31.38
C LEU A 275 15.37 -13.28 -32.28
N GLY A 276 14.54 -14.26 -32.66
CA GLY A 276 15.00 -15.50 -33.27
C GLY A 276 15.82 -16.37 -32.30
N ALA A 277 15.54 -16.26 -31.00
CA ALA A 277 16.11 -17.10 -29.95
C ALA A 277 15.20 -18.29 -29.65
N THR A 278 15.76 -19.40 -29.19
CA THR A 278 14.96 -20.46 -28.57
C THR A 278 14.69 -20.11 -27.11
N LEU A 279 13.50 -20.50 -26.62
CA LEU A 279 13.10 -20.32 -25.23
C LEU A 279 12.77 -21.68 -24.62
N ALA A 280 13.43 -22.03 -23.52
CA ALA A 280 13.14 -23.24 -22.75
C ALA A 280 12.69 -22.89 -21.33
N TRP A 281 11.72 -23.64 -20.80
CA TRP A 281 11.26 -23.56 -19.41
C TRP A 281 11.67 -24.83 -18.66
N ASP A 282 12.27 -24.65 -17.49
CA ASP A 282 12.56 -25.73 -16.54
C ASP A 282 11.68 -25.56 -15.30
N GLU A 283 10.77 -26.52 -15.09
CA GLU A 283 9.77 -26.46 -14.03
C GLU A 283 10.34 -26.72 -12.64
N ILE A 284 11.43 -27.49 -12.53
CA ILE A 284 12.05 -27.84 -11.25
C ILE A 284 12.78 -26.64 -10.67
N THR A 285 13.58 -25.99 -11.51
CA THR A 285 14.38 -24.81 -11.12
C THR A 285 13.64 -23.50 -11.29
N ARG A 286 12.42 -23.54 -11.87
CA ARG A 286 11.63 -22.36 -12.25
C ARG A 286 12.46 -21.37 -13.08
N SER A 287 13.15 -21.88 -14.10
CA SER A 287 14.06 -21.07 -14.92
C SER A 287 13.63 -21.00 -16.38
N ILE A 288 13.82 -19.83 -16.97
CA ILE A 288 13.69 -19.60 -18.42
C ILE A 288 15.09 -19.47 -19.03
N THR A 289 15.30 -20.14 -20.15
CA THR A 289 16.57 -20.12 -20.87
C THR A 289 16.36 -19.58 -22.28
N PHE A 290 17.01 -18.47 -22.60
CA PHE A 290 17.15 -17.96 -23.97
C PHE A 290 18.43 -18.52 -24.57
N THR A 291 18.36 -19.08 -25.78
CA THR A 291 19.55 -19.46 -26.54
C THR A 291 19.48 -18.87 -27.94
N LYS A 292 20.51 -18.09 -28.30
CA LYS A 292 20.67 -17.54 -29.65
C LYS A 292 22.14 -17.64 -30.03
N GLU A 293 22.42 -18.32 -31.15
CA GLU A 293 23.79 -18.58 -31.61
C GLU A 293 24.64 -19.23 -30.52
N ASN A 294 25.69 -18.54 -30.04
CA ASN A 294 26.59 -19.02 -28.98
C ASN A 294 26.25 -18.44 -27.59
N THR A 295 25.18 -17.66 -27.47
CA THR A 295 24.79 -17.00 -26.22
C THR A 295 23.66 -17.76 -25.56
N THR A 296 23.86 -18.14 -24.31
CA THR A 296 22.85 -18.71 -23.42
C THR A 296 22.63 -17.79 -22.24
N LEU A 297 21.37 -17.42 -22.00
CA LEU A 297 20.94 -16.65 -20.83
C LEU A 297 19.93 -17.49 -20.05
N VAL A 298 20.22 -17.76 -18.78
CA VAL A 298 19.30 -18.41 -17.84
C VAL A 298 18.85 -17.38 -16.80
N MET A 299 17.54 -17.25 -16.61
CA MET A 299 16.96 -16.44 -15.54
C MET A 299 16.02 -17.31 -14.71
N THR A 300 16.20 -17.31 -13.40
CA THR A 300 15.27 -17.95 -12.47
C THR A 300 14.18 -16.95 -12.08
N ILE A 301 12.92 -17.40 -12.09
CA ILE A 301 11.77 -16.56 -11.73
C ILE A 301 11.93 -16.05 -10.29
N ASP A 302 11.62 -14.78 -10.08
CA ASP A 302 11.74 -14.05 -8.80
C ASP A 302 13.18 -13.93 -8.26
N SER A 303 14.20 -14.24 -9.08
CA SER A 303 15.62 -14.07 -8.74
C SER A 303 16.21 -12.82 -9.38
N PHE A 304 17.00 -12.06 -8.60
CA PHE A 304 17.84 -10.97 -9.10
C PHE A 304 19.19 -11.47 -9.66
N GLU A 305 19.40 -12.78 -9.74
CA GLU A 305 20.57 -13.37 -10.40
C GLU A 305 20.15 -14.05 -11.72
N ALA A 306 20.94 -13.79 -12.76
CA ALA A 306 20.90 -14.48 -14.04
C ALA A 306 22.26 -15.12 -14.34
N VAL A 307 22.29 -16.04 -15.31
CA VAL A 307 23.53 -16.67 -15.79
C VAL A 307 23.66 -16.45 -17.29
N VAL A 308 24.69 -15.72 -17.71
CA VAL A 308 25.02 -15.48 -19.13
C VAL A 308 26.28 -16.28 -19.46
N ASN A 309 26.17 -17.24 -20.38
CA ASN A 309 27.28 -18.10 -20.80
C ASN A 309 28.03 -18.80 -19.64
N GLY A 310 27.32 -19.12 -18.57
CA GLY A 310 27.87 -19.75 -17.36
C GLY A 310 28.35 -18.76 -16.28
N GLU A 311 28.40 -17.47 -16.57
CA GLU A 311 28.78 -16.43 -15.61
C GLU A 311 27.55 -15.80 -14.94
N LYS A 312 27.62 -15.59 -13.63
CA LYS A 312 26.55 -14.94 -12.87
C LYS A 312 26.53 -13.43 -13.12
N VAL A 313 25.34 -12.88 -13.33
CA VAL A 313 25.10 -11.45 -13.52
C VAL A 313 23.91 -11.04 -12.65
N THR A 314 23.99 -9.87 -12.03
CA THR A 314 22.89 -9.29 -11.25
C THR A 314 21.92 -8.54 -12.16
N LEU A 315 20.64 -8.84 -12.00
CA LEU A 315 19.53 -8.16 -12.65
C LEU A 315 19.13 -6.93 -11.84
N SER A 316 18.71 -5.88 -12.54
CA SER A 316 18.05 -4.71 -11.96
C SER A 316 16.59 -5.02 -11.58
N MET A 317 15.96 -5.98 -12.27
CA MET A 317 14.60 -6.43 -12.04
C MET A 317 14.49 -7.93 -12.35
N PRO A 318 13.86 -8.75 -11.48
CA PRO A 318 13.76 -10.18 -11.70
C PRO A 318 12.74 -10.51 -12.79
N ALA A 319 12.94 -11.63 -13.49
CA ALA A 319 11.89 -12.23 -14.32
C ALA A 319 10.72 -12.69 -13.44
N ARG A 320 9.48 -12.57 -13.91
CA ARG A 320 8.27 -12.89 -13.14
C ARG A 320 7.30 -13.76 -13.90
N ILE A 321 6.43 -14.47 -13.18
CA ILE A 321 5.24 -15.09 -13.77
C ILE A 321 4.04 -14.17 -13.51
N ILE A 322 3.38 -13.72 -14.58
CA ILE A 322 2.17 -12.90 -14.54
C ILE A 322 1.12 -13.62 -15.37
N ASN A 323 -0.06 -13.88 -14.80
CA ASN A 323 -1.15 -14.61 -15.46
C ASN A 323 -0.68 -15.91 -16.14
N ASN A 324 0.07 -16.72 -15.38
CA ASN A 324 0.64 -18.01 -15.83
C ASN A 324 1.60 -17.92 -17.03
N SER A 325 2.17 -16.74 -17.30
CA SER A 325 3.14 -16.53 -18.37
C SER A 325 4.41 -15.87 -17.85
N SER A 326 5.57 -16.24 -18.40
CA SER A 326 6.87 -15.70 -17.99
C SER A 326 7.15 -14.35 -18.65
N TYR A 327 7.54 -13.36 -17.85
CA TYR A 327 7.94 -12.04 -18.28
C TYR A 327 9.38 -11.75 -17.88
N VAL A 328 10.10 -10.99 -18.72
CA VAL A 328 11.53 -10.71 -18.57
C VAL A 328 11.86 -9.22 -18.66
N PRO A 329 12.90 -8.77 -17.94
CA PRO A 329 13.41 -7.40 -17.99
C PRO A 329 14.04 -7.11 -19.36
N VAL A 330 13.34 -6.39 -20.23
CA VAL A 330 13.80 -6.22 -21.62
C VAL A 330 15.07 -5.37 -21.74
N GLY A 331 15.29 -4.41 -20.85
CA GLY A 331 16.53 -3.64 -20.78
C GLY A 331 17.74 -4.55 -20.54
N PHE A 332 17.61 -5.49 -19.62
CA PHE A 332 18.64 -6.52 -19.45
C PHE A 332 18.79 -7.43 -20.68
N ILE A 333 17.70 -7.88 -21.30
CA ILE A 333 17.80 -8.70 -22.53
C ILE A 333 18.55 -7.95 -23.65
N LYS A 334 18.32 -6.64 -23.81
CA LYS A 334 19.04 -5.78 -24.76
C LYS A 334 20.55 -5.68 -24.47
N SER A 335 20.95 -5.81 -23.21
CA SER A 335 22.37 -5.82 -22.82
C SER A 335 23.08 -7.13 -23.19
N VAL A 336 22.33 -8.23 -23.34
CA VAL A 336 22.86 -9.58 -23.61
C VAL A 336 22.75 -9.94 -25.09
N PHE A 337 21.64 -9.58 -25.74
CA PHE A 337 21.39 -9.89 -27.15
C PHE A 337 21.29 -8.61 -27.98
N PRO A 338 21.86 -8.59 -29.20
CA PRO A 338 21.76 -7.43 -30.08
C PRO A 338 20.32 -7.26 -30.59
N PHE A 339 19.78 -6.06 -30.46
CA PHE A 339 18.48 -5.67 -31.02
C PHE A 339 18.69 -4.92 -32.34
N SER A 340 17.92 -5.26 -33.37
CA SER A 340 17.82 -4.45 -34.58
C SER A 340 17.09 -3.14 -34.29
N GLU A 341 17.14 -2.19 -35.22
CA GLU A 341 16.35 -0.95 -35.15
C GLU A 341 14.85 -1.23 -35.05
N GLU A 342 14.36 -2.22 -35.81
CA GLU A 342 12.96 -2.68 -35.76
C GLU A 342 12.58 -3.23 -34.38
N LEU A 343 13.45 -4.04 -33.76
CA LEU A 343 13.20 -4.58 -32.42
C LEU A 343 13.26 -3.48 -31.35
N ASN A 344 14.17 -2.51 -31.49
CA ASN A 344 14.21 -1.37 -30.58
C ASN A 344 12.96 -0.49 -30.69
N ALA A 345 12.38 -0.37 -31.89
CA ALA A 345 11.10 0.31 -32.08
C ALA A 345 9.92 -0.47 -31.47
N LYS A 346 9.94 -1.81 -31.57
CA LYS A 346 8.90 -2.68 -30.98
C LYS A 346 8.98 -2.74 -29.45
N TYR A 347 10.18 -2.68 -28.90
CA TYR A 347 10.46 -2.72 -27.47
C TYR A 347 11.24 -1.46 -27.05
N PRO A 348 10.61 -0.27 -27.04
CA PRO A 348 11.30 0.98 -26.75
C PRO A 348 11.62 1.12 -25.26
N ASP A 349 12.71 1.80 -24.90
CA ASP A 349 13.03 2.01 -23.48
C ASP A 349 11.90 2.77 -22.75
N GLY A 350 11.63 2.34 -21.52
CA GLY A 350 10.55 2.87 -20.69
C GLY A 350 9.23 2.11 -20.80
N LEU A 351 8.37 2.29 -19.80
CA LEU A 351 7.04 1.71 -19.79
C LEU A 351 6.15 2.47 -20.78
N GLN A 352 5.47 1.75 -21.66
CA GLN A 352 4.62 2.33 -22.71
C GLN A 352 3.18 1.86 -22.58
N SER A 353 2.25 2.73 -22.95
CA SER A 353 0.83 2.43 -23.15
C SER A 353 0.32 3.13 -24.41
N THR A 354 -0.47 2.43 -25.22
CA THR A 354 -1.20 3.01 -26.35
C THR A 354 -2.69 3.00 -26.06
N PHE A 355 -3.36 4.12 -26.25
CA PHE A 355 -4.80 4.26 -26.00
C PHE A 355 -5.47 5.02 -27.15
N THR A 356 -6.78 4.87 -27.28
CA THR A 356 -7.57 5.56 -28.31
C THR A 356 -8.41 6.66 -27.67
N VAL A 357 -8.29 7.89 -28.15
CA VAL A 357 -9.22 8.98 -27.82
C VAL A 357 -10.40 8.91 -28.78
N LYS A 358 -11.60 8.93 -28.20
CA LYS A 358 -12.87 9.07 -28.92
C LYS A 358 -13.73 10.07 -28.17
N ALA A 359 -13.39 11.34 -28.32
CA ALA A 359 -14.00 12.43 -27.57
C ALA A 359 -15.50 12.49 -27.83
N ILE A 360 -16.28 12.67 -26.76
CA ILE A 360 -17.69 12.97 -26.90
C ILE A 360 -17.89 14.32 -27.60
N GLY A 361 -18.87 14.37 -28.50
CA GLY A 361 -19.19 15.60 -29.23
C GLY A 361 -19.77 16.68 -28.32
N GLN A 362 -19.56 17.94 -28.70
CA GLN A 362 -20.14 19.11 -28.01
C GLN A 362 -21.68 19.12 -28.09
N PRO A 363 -22.37 19.75 -27.12
CA PRO A 363 -23.82 19.93 -27.19
C PRO A 363 -24.21 20.78 -28.40
N LYS A 364 -25.47 20.68 -28.82
CA LYS A 364 -25.99 21.48 -29.95
C LYS A 364 -26.00 22.97 -29.64
N ASP A 365 -26.34 23.33 -28.41
CA ASP A 365 -26.31 24.68 -27.88
C ASP A 365 -25.36 24.71 -26.67
N PRO A 366 -24.19 25.36 -26.79
CA PRO A 366 -23.21 25.48 -25.70
C PRO A 366 -23.70 26.21 -24.45
N GLU A 367 -24.75 27.04 -24.55
CA GLU A 367 -25.32 27.80 -23.43
C GLU A 367 -26.53 27.10 -22.80
N HIS A 368 -27.26 26.28 -23.57
CA HIS A 368 -28.49 25.61 -23.13
C HIS A 368 -28.49 24.13 -23.49
N PHE A 369 -27.97 23.29 -22.59
CA PHE A 369 -27.94 21.84 -22.77
C PHE A 369 -28.39 21.11 -21.50
N GLN A 370 -28.72 19.82 -21.66
CA GLN A 370 -29.15 18.93 -20.58
C GLN A 370 -28.21 17.72 -20.50
N ILE A 371 -27.82 17.36 -19.27
CA ILE A 371 -27.06 16.16 -18.95
C ILE A 371 -27.91 15.34 -17.98
N SER A 372 -28.06 14.04 -18.25
CA SER A 372 -28.74 13.13 -17.34
C SER A 372 -27.72 12.43 -16.45
N LEU A 373 -28.00 12.38 -15.14
CA LEU A 373 -27.16 11.75 -14.14
C LEU A 373 -27.86 10.50 -13.58
N THR A 374 -27.18 9.36 -13.66
CA THR A 374 -27.58 8.09 -13.04
C THR A 374 -26.49 7.63 -12.09
N SER A 375 -26.82 6.72 -11.17
CA SER A 375 -25.93 6.28 -10.08
C SER A 375 -26.44 4.95 -9.52
N ASP A 376 -25.58 4.18 -8.85
CA ASP A 376 -25.97 3.07 -7.96
C ASP A 376 -26.95 2.08 -8.61
N THR A 377 -26.60 1.62 -9.81
CA THR A 377 -27.46 0.67 -10.54
C THR A 377 -27.24 -0.77 -10.11
N HIS A 378 -26.04 -1.10 -9.61
CA HIS A 378 -25.59 -2.41 -9.12
C HIS A 378 -25.94 -3.58 -10.06
N ALA A 379 -26.07 -3.32 -11.36
CA ALA A 379 -26.56 -4.24 -12.38
C ALA A 379 -27.90 -4.93 -12.01
N THR A 380 -28.73 -4.27 -11.20
CA THR A 380 -29.99 -4.84 -10.71
C THR A 380 -31.05 -4.94 -11.81
N GLY A 381 -32.10 -5.74 -11.57
CA GLY A 381 -33.24 -5.83 -12.48
C GLY A 381 -34.03 -4.52 -12.67
N TYR A 382 -33.79 -3.50 -11.82
CA TYR A 382 -34.44 -2.19 -11.91
C TYR A 382 -33.69 -1.22 -12.83
N ALA A 383 -32.38 -1.40 -13.06
CA ALA A 383 -31.57 -0.51 -13.89
C ALA A 383 -32.17 -0.25 -15.30
N PRO A 384 -32.74 -1.26 -16.01
CA PRO A 384 -33.42 -1.03 -17.29
C PRO A 384 -34.56 -0.01 -17.26
N TYR A 385 -35.26 0.15 -16.13
CA TYR A 385 -36.34 1.13 -16.02
C TYR A 385 -35.79 2.55 -16.08
N PHE A 386 -34.74 2.83 -15.32
CA PHE A 386 -34.05 4.12 -15.31
C PHE A 386 -33.39 4.43 -16.64
N PHE A 387 -32.71 3.46 -17.25
CA PHE A 387 -32.04 3.65 -18.53
C PHE A 387 -33.01 3.97 -19.68
N ARG A 388 -34.23 3.40 -19.68
CA ARG A 388 -35.27 3.79 -20.66
C ARG A 388 -35.75 5.22 -20.45
N MET A 389 -35.96 5.65 -19.20
CA MET A 389 -36.33 7.05 -18.92
C MET A 389 -35.25 8.02 -19.39
N VAL A 390 -33.98 7.72 -19.11
CA VAL A 390 -32.84 8.53 -19.56
C VAL A 390 -32.72 8.54 -21.08
N GLN A 391 -32.99 7.42 -21.74
CA GLN A 391 -32.98 7.37 -23.19
C GLN A 391 -34.09 8.24 -23.83
N GLU A 392 -35.25 8.32 -23.19
CA GLU A 392 -36.41 9.09 -23.69
C GLU A 392 -36.34 10.59 -23.39
N ASP A 393 -35.52 11.01 -22.43
CA ASP A 393 -35.36 12.44 -22.09
C ASP A 393 -34.60 13.24 -23.17
N GLU A 394 -34.53 14.57 -22.99
CA GLU A 394 -33.90 15.50 -23.95
C GLU A 394 -32.37 15.63 -23.80
N SER A 395 -31.77 14.95 -22.81
CA SER A 395 -30.32 15.04 -22.57
C SER A 395 -29.52 14.52 -23.76
N GLN A 396 -28.39 15.16 -24.01
CA GLN A 396 -27.45 14.78 -25.08
C GLN A 396 -26.26 13.96 -24.56
N LEU A 397 -26.09 13.91 -23.24
CA LEU A 397 -25.00 13.24 -22.53
C LEU A 397 -25.55 12.61 -21.25
N VAL A 398 -25.08 11.41 -20.95
CA VAL A 398 -25.37 10.71 -19.69
C VAL A 398 -24.09 10.58 -18.88
N ILE A 399 -24.19 10.76 -17.56
CA ILE A 399 -23.13 10.45 -16.61
C ILE A 399 -23.66 9.36 -15.68
N GLN A 400 -22.98 8.22 -15.63
CA GLN A 400 -23.21 7.15 -14.66
C GLN A 400 -22.17 7.27 -13.53
N ASN A 401 -22.62 7.76 -12.39
CA ASN A 401 -21.79 8.14 -11.26
C ASN A 401 -21.59 6.99 -10.26
N GLY A 402 -20.89 5.94 -10.70
CA GLY A 402 -20.48 4.84 -9.82
C GLY A 402 -21.53 3.75 -9.63
N ASP A 403 -21.06 2.68 -8.97
CA ASP A 403 -21.80 1.52 -8.53
C ASP A 403 -22.71 0.96 -9.64
N VAL A 404 -22.08 0.74 -10.80
CA VAL A 404 -22.62 0.03 -11.96
C VAL A 404 -22.74 -1.47 -11.66
N VAL A 405 -21.80 -2.02 -10.91
CA VAL A 405 -21.79 -3.41 -10.44
C VAL A 405 -21.77 -3.43 -8.91
N ASP A 406 -22.00 -4.59 -8.30
CA ASP A 406 -22.10 -4.71 -6.84
C ASP A 406 -20.83 -5.29 -6.19
N ASN A 407 -20.19 -6.29 -6.80
CA ASN A 407 -19.04 -6.97 -6.18
C ASN A 407 -17.90 -7.23 -7.20
N ASP A 408 -17.82 -6.41 -8.24
CA ASP A 408 -16.84 -6.54 -9.32
C ASP A 408 -16.81 -7.96 -9.94
N LEU A 409 -17.99 -8.57 -10.11
CA LEU A 409 -18.14 -9.94 -10.64
C LEU A 409 -18.36 -9.95 -12.16
N PRO A 410 -17.74 -10.88 -12.93
CA PRO A 410 -17.87 -10.93 -14.39
C PRO A 410 -19.32 -10.97 -14.90
N GLU A 411 -20.21 -11.69 -14.22
CA GLU A 411 -21.63 -11.78 -14.56
C GLU A 411 -22.38 -10.45 -14.36
N GLN A 412 -21.95 -9.62 -13.40
CA GLN A 412 -22.52 -8.30 -13.17
C GLN A 412 -22.07 -7.32 -14.24
N TRP A 413 -20.79 -7.36 -14.62
CA TRP A 413 -20.27 -6.59 -15.75
C TRP A 413 -20.99 -6.95 -17.06
N ALA A 414 -21.20 -8.24 -17.31
CA ALA A 414 -21.96 -8.70 -18.48
C ALA A 414 -23.42 -8.21 -18.44
N THR A 415 -24.06 -8.29 -17.27
CA THR A 415 -25.43 -7.80 -17.08
C THR A 415 -25.52 -6.30 -17.29
N ALA A 416 -24.65 -5.51 -16.65
CA ALA A 416 -24.57 -4.06 -16.82
C ALA A 416 -24.33 -3.68 -18.28
N ALA A 417 -23.43 -4.38 -18.98
CA ALA A 417 -23.16 -4.14 -20.40
C ALA A 417 -24.41 -4.34 -21.28
N GLU A 418 -25.23 -5.37 -21.03
CA GLU A 418 -26.50 -5.55 -21.74
C GLU A 418 -27.53 -4.47 -21.39
N GLN A 419 -27.60 -4.06 -20.13
CA GLN A 419 -28.54 -3.03 -19.67
C GLN A 419 -28.19 -1.65 -20.25
N LEU A 420 -26.90 -1.30 -20.29
CA LEU A 420 -26.41 -0.02 -20.82
C LEU A 420 -26.69 0.16 -22.32
N LYS A 421 -26.87 -0.93 -23.09
CA LYS A 421 -27.30 -0.84 -24.51
C LYS A 421 -28.67 -0.18 -24.69
N LEU A 422 -29.46 -0.05 -23.62
CA LEU A 422 -30.72 0.69 -23.65
C LEU A 422 -30.51 2.20 -23.83
N ILE A 423 -29.31 2.70 -23.52
CA ILE A 423 -28.90 4.08 -23.74
C ILE A 423 -28.13 4.16 -25.06
N ASN A 424 -28.73 4.82 -26.05
CA ASN A 424 -28.12 5.17 -27.32
C ASN A 424 -27.72 6.67 -27.34
N LYS A 425 -27.08 7.11 -26.26
CA LYS A 425 -26.51 8.43 -26.05
C LYS A 425 -25.06 8.27 -25.59
N PRO A 426 -24.17 9.23 -25.83
CA PRO A 426 -22.86 9.26 -25.18
C PRO A 426 -23.01 9.12 -23.67
N ILE A 427 -22.21 8.26 -23.06
CA ILE A 427 -22.21 8.00 -21.62
C ILE A 427 -20.79 8.05 -21.08
N LEU A 428 -20.64 8.73 -19.95
CA LEU A 428 -19.43 8.78 -19.16
C LEU A 428 -19.64 8.08 -17.83
N PHE A 429 -18.58 7.54 -17.26
CA PHE A 429 -18.62 6.80 -16.02
C PHE A 429 -17.70 7.44 -15.00
N SER A 430 -18.08 7.41 -13.73
CA SER A 430 -17.17 7.53 -12.60
C SER A 430 -17.25 6.23 -11.81
N PRO A 431 -16.17 5.72 -11.20
CA PRO A 431 -16.27 4.52 -10.40
C PRO A 431 -16.75 4.82 -8.98
N GLY A 432 -17.56 3.92 -8.44
CA GLY A 432 -17.94 3.85 -7.03
C GLY A 432 -17.19 2.73 -6.30
N ASN A 433 -17.45 2.58 -5.01
CA ASN A 433 -16.72 1.61 -4.18
C ASN A 433 -17.04 0.15 -4.54
N HIS A 434 -18.18 -0.13 -5.18
CA HIS A 434 -18.54 -1.48 -5.60
C HIS A 434 -17.77 -1.94 -6.84
N GLU A 435 -17.33 -1.03 -7.72
CA GLU A 435 -16.36 -1.35 -8.76
C GLU A 435 -14.98 -1.69 -8.18
N ALA A 436 -14.62 -1.07 -7.05
CA ALA A 436 -13.35 -1.29 -6.35
C ALA A 436 -13.44 -2.39 -5.27
N PHE A 437 -14.52 -3.17 -5.23
CA PHE A 437 -14.79 -4.13 -4.15
C PHE A 437 -13.65 -5.13 -3.92
N LYS A 438 -12.94 -5.50 -4.98
CA LYS A 438 -11.76 -6.41 -4.93
C LYS A 438 -10.44 -5.69 -4.66
N GLY A 439 -10.48 -4.43 -4.24
CA GLY A 439 -9.30 -3.59 -3.99
C GLY A 439 -8.60 -3.11 -5.27
N SER A 440 -9.25 -3.19 -6.42
CA SER A 440 -8.72 -2.74 -7.72
C SER A 440 -9.82 -2.22 -8.62
N LEU A 441 -9.50 -1.26 -9.48
CA LEU A 441 -10.38 -0.75 -10.54
C LEU A 441 -10.02 -1.31 -11.93
N THR A 442 -9.21 -2.37 -12.03
CA THR A 442 -8.76 -2.90 -13.33
C THR A 442 -9.93 -3.24 -14.26
N ASN A 443 -10.99 -3.90 -13.78
CA ASN A 443 -12.15 -4.25 -14.61
C ASN A 443 -12.91 -3.00 -15.08
N TYR A 444 -13.12 -2.04 -14.20
CA TYR A 444 -13.68 -0.73 -14.55
C TYR A 444 -12.83 -0.06 -15.63
N MET A 445 -11.52 0.04 -15.44
CA MET A 445 -10.64 0.76 -16.37
C MET A 445 -10.55 0.08 -17.74
N ASN A 446 -10.57 -1.25 -17.78
CA ASN A 446 -10.65 -2.01 -19.01
C ASN A 446 -11.96 -1.79 -19.77
N THR A 447 -13.05 -1.49 -19.06
CA THR A 447 -14.40 -1.39 -19.65
C THR A 447 -14.78 0.05 -20.00
N TYR A 448 -14.51 0.99 -19.11
CA TYR A 448 -15.02 2.37 -19.17
C TYR A 448 -13.92 3.44 -19.19
N GLY A 449 -12.65 3.05 -19.05
CA GLY A 449 -11.51 3.97 -19.13
C GLY A 449 -11.13 4.61 -17.79
N LEU A 450 -10.63 5.85 -17.83
CA LEU A 450 -9.97 6.47 -16.68
C LEU A 450 -10.94 6.86 -15.56
N PRO A 451 -10.58 6.64 -14.28
CA PRO A 451 -11.36 7.13 -13.14
C PRO A 451 -11.38 8.67 -13.00
N PRO A 452 -10.22 9.39 -12.99
CA PRO A 452 -10.22 10.83 -13.10
C PRO A 452 -10.13 11.28 -14.56
N TYR A 453 -10.99 12.22 -14.94
CA TYR A 453 -10.90 12.90 -16.23
C TYR A 453 -11.56 14.27 -16.15
N THR A 454 -11.20 15.12 -17.10
CA THR A 454 -11.80 16.44 -17.30
C THR A 454 -12.12 16.63 -18.76
N PHE A 455 -13.12 17.45 -19.04
CA PHE A 455 -13.46 17.89 -20.39
C PHE A 455 -14.41 19.09 -20.33
N GLU A 456 -14.43 19.85 -21.41
CA GLU A 456 -15.40 20.93 -21.63
C GLU A 456 -16.60 20.39 -22.41
N TYR A 457 -17.80 20.77 -21.97
CA TYR A 457 -19.05 20.46 -22.63
C TYR A 457 -19.93 21.70 -22.70
N GLY A 458 -20.06 22.27 -23.89
CA GLY A 458 -20.59 23.62 -24.06
C GLY A 458 -19.71 24.62 -23.32
N ASN A 459 -20.32 25.51 -22.53
CA ASN A 459 -19.60 26.48 -21.70
C ASN A 459 -19.33 25.97 -20.26
N THR A 460 -19.39 24.65 -20.04
CA THR A 460 -19.19 24.05 -18.71
C THR A 460 -17.98 23.14 -18.69
N LEU A 461 -17.09 23.35 -17.72
CA LEU A 461 -16.03 22.41 -17.37
C LEU A 461 -16.59 21.30 -16.46
N LEU A 462 -16.42 20.05 -16.88
CA LEU A 462 -16.78 18.87 -16.10
C LEU A 462 -15.51 18.19 -15.58
N ILE A 463 -15.53 17.87 -14.29
CA ILE A 463 -14.39 17.26 -13.57
C ILE A 463 -14.90 16.02 -12.84
N SER A 464 -14.40 14.85 -13.23
CA SER A 464 -14.61 13.59 -12.51
C SER A 464 -13.39 13.29 -11.66
N LEU A 465 -13.63 12.97 -10.38
CA LEU A 465 -12.62 12.49 -9.44
C LEU A 465 -12.99 11.07 -8.99
N ASN A 466 -11.98 10.32 -8.57
CA ASN A 466 -12.11 8.95 -8.10
C ASN A 466 -12.07 8.90 -6.57
N THR A 467 -13.14 8.37 -5.98
CA THR A 467 -13.26 8.09 -4.55
C THR A 467 -13.47 6.60 -4.25
N ALA A 468 -13.43 5.73 -5.26
CA ALA A 468 -13.87 4.34 -5.13
C ALA A 468 -13.10 3.54 -4.07
N LEU A 469 -11.77 3.68 -4.02
CA LEU A 469 -10.94 2.98 -3.03
C LEU A 469 -11.00 3.70 -1.69
N GLY A 470 -11.34 2.95 -0.64
CA GLY A 470 -11.45 3.48 0.73
C GLY A 470 -12.47 4.61 0.88
N GLN A 471 -13.38 4.78 -0.10
CA GLN A 471 -14.36 5.87 -0.15
C GLN A 471 -13.72 7.27 0.03
N SER A 472 -12.51 7.45 -0.50
CA SER A 472 -11.70 8.65 -0.27
C SER A 472 -10.84 8.98 -1.47
N ILE A 473 -10.75 10.28 -1.79
CA ILE A 473 -9.83 10.80 -2.81
C ILE A 473 -8.40 10.41 -2.44
N THR A 474 -8.00 10.63 -1.18
CA THR A 474 -6.66 10.33 -0.67
C THR A 474 -6.34 8.84 -0.73
N ALA A 475 -7.31 7.98 -0.43
CA ALA A 475 -7.11 6.53 -0.49
C ALA A 475 -7.07 6.00 -1.93
N SER A 476 -7.77 6.66 -2.86
CA SER A 476 -7.79 6.29 -4.28
C SER A 476 -6.56 6.78 -5.04
N ASP A 477 -6.31 8.09 -5.00
CA ASP A 477 -5.12 8.74 -5.55
C ASP A 477 -5.03 10.14 -4.92
N PRO A 478 -4.12 10.37 -3.95
CA PRO A 478 -4.00 11.64 -3.25
C PRO A 478 -3.57 12.81 -4.15
N SER A 479 -2.90 12.53 -5.28
CA SER A 479 -2.49 13.59 -6.22
C SER A 479 -3.67 14.19 -6.98
N GLN A 480 -4.88 13.61 -6.86
CA GLN A 480 -6.10 14.18 -7.42
C GLN A 480 -6.45 15.57 -6.85
N PHE A 481 -6.06 15.88 -5.61
CA PHE A 481 -6.25 17.22 -5.06
C PHE A 481 -5.41 18.27 -5.78
N ASP A 482 -4.13 17.95 -6.05
CA ASP A 482 -3.27 18.83 -6.84
C ASP A 482 -3.75 18.90 -8.29
N TYR A 483 -4.14 17.77 -8.88
CA TYR A 483 -4.76 17.74 -10.21
C TYR A 483 -5.99 18.65 -10.31
N LEU A 484 -6.93 18.55 -9.37
CA LEU A 484 -8.13 19.40 -9.33
C LEU A 484 -7.75 20.88 -9.29
N LYS A 485 -6.81 21.24 -8.40
CA LYS A 485 -6.31 22.61 -8.32
C LYS A 485 -5.72 23.07 -9.66
N LYS A 486 -4.88 22.26 -10.31
CA LYS A 486 -4.26 22.59 -11.59
C LYS A 486 -5.26 22.72 -12.73
N VAL A 487 -6.29 21.90 -12.75
CA VAL A 487 -7.39 22.01 -13.73
C VAL A 487 -8.14 23.33 -13.53
N LEU A 488 -8.49 23.68 -12.29
CA LEU A 488 -9.18 24.93 -11.96
C LEU A 488 -8.32 26.18 -12.17
N GLU A 489 -6.99 26.08 -12.12
CA GLU A 489 -6.07 27.19 -12.43
C GLU A 489 -5.94 27.44 -13.95
N ARG A 490 -6.26 26.44 -14.79
CA ARG A 490 -6.09 26.50 -16.25
C ARG A 490 -7.32 27.00 -17.01
N ASN A 491 -8.50 26.89 -16.42
CA ASN A 491 -9.80 27.26 -16.98
C ASN A 491 -10.41 28.39 -16.16
#